data_AF-A0A7S2U6G0-F1
#
_entry.id   AF-A0A7S2U6G0-F1
#
_cell.length_a   1.000
_cell.length_b   1.000
_cell.length_c   1.000
_cell.angle_alpha   90.00
_cell.angle_beta   90.00
_cell.angle_gamma   90.00
#
_symmetry.space_group_name_H-M   'P 1'
#
loop_
_entity.id
_entity.type
_entity.pdbx_description
1 polymer ?
#
loop_
_entity_poly.entity_id
_entity_poly.type
_entity_poly.pdbx_seq_one_letter_code
_entity_poly.pdbx_strand_id
1 'polypeptide(L)'
;GKDVAVMEQLLQETLDTEQRKRELSGRDDDDEGGFRKTLANLNQTRKSLIALVGFDGDLLVPSFAFLLLGALMVSIIPHYYSQCITCVASNEISRGKVVESIVGLAVATILSALFTGFRGSLFWIAGSRANYNVRVKLHRNLLLQEATFFDSTETGILLSRLNNDVNKIGMVISFHVNVVLRQLAQFIFGAVYLVRVSGLLATYAFLGIGVVAIVSALYGAFARDLAERVQNTFADATAVAETSFTMSETVRAFDGVPSESLKYE
;
A
#
# COMPACT_ATOMS: atom_id res chain seq x y z
N GLY A 1 18.10 -58.50 21.05
CA GLY A 1 17.02 -57.95 21.88
C GLY A 1 17.07 -56.44 21.87
N LYS A 2 17.95 -55.83 22.66
CA LYS A 2 18.09 -54.37 22.76
C LYS A 2 18.60 -53.67 21.49
N ASP A 3 19.58 -54.24 20.77
CA ASP A 3 20.16 -53.58 19.60
C ASP A 3 19.20 -53.46 18.40
N VAL A 4 18.26 -54.39 18.28
CA VAL A 4 17.23 -54.36 17.23
C VAL A 4 16.19 -53.26 17.51
N ALA A 5 15.80 -53.10 18.78
CA ALA A 5 14.86 -52.04 19.18
C ALA A 5 15.45 -50.63 19.05
N VAL A 6 16.76 -50.47 19.31
CA VAL A 6 17.46 -49.19 19.09
C VAL A 6 17.56 -48.86 17.60
N MET A 7 17.81 -49.87 16.76
CA MET A 7 17.85 -49.68 15.31
C MET A 7 16.48 -49.29 14.74
N GLU A 8 15.40 -49.92 15.20
CA GLU A 8 14.04 -49.54 14.79
C GLU A 8 13.69 -48.10 15.22
N GLN A 9 14.05 -47.68 16.44
CA GLN A 9 13.83 -46.30 16.88
C GLN A 9 14.58 -45.27 16.01
N LEU A 10 15.86 -45.53 15.69
CA LEU A 10 16.65 -44.63 14.84
C LEU A 10 16.11 -44.57 13.40
N LEU A 11 15.62 -45.69 12.89
CA LEU A 11 15.02 -45.76 11.55
C LEU A 11 13.69 -45.00 11.49
N GLN A 12 12.92 -45.03 12.57
CA GLN A 12 11.66 -44.30 12.69
C GLN A 12 11.88 -42.79 12.84
N GLU A 13 12.88 -42.37 13.62
CA GLU A 13 13.24 -40.96 13.79
C GLU A 13 13.80 -40.35 12.50
N THR A 14 14.58 -41.11 11.73
CA THR A 14 15.09 -40.67 10.42
C THR A 14 13.98 -40.57 9.37
N LEU A 15 13.01 -41.50 9.37
CA LEU A 15 11.83 -41.43 8.51
C LEU A 15 10.95 -40.21 8.82
N ASP A 16 10.69 -39.92 10.10
CA ASP A 16 9.93 -38.72 10.51
C ASP A 16 10.65 -37.43 10.12
N THR A 17 11.98 -37.40 10.25
CA THR A 17 12.79 -36.22 9.88
C THR A 17 12.75 -35.96 8.38
N GLU A 18 12.79 -37.02 7.56
CA GLU A 18 12.68 -36.94 6.10
C GLU A 18 11.26 -36.54 5.65
N GLN A 19 10.22 -37.06 6.31
CA GLN A 19 8.85 -36.63 6.04
C GLN A 19 8.65 -35.15 6.37
N ARG A 20 9.14 -34.70 7.51
CA ARG A 20 9.05 -33.29 7.92
C ARG A 20 9.80 -32.35 6.96
N LYS A 21 10.95 -32.77 6.44
CA LYS A 21 11.67 -32.04 5.37
C LYS A 21 10.87 -31.96 4.07
N ARG A 22 10.17 -33.03 3.69
CA ARG A 22 9.33 -33.04 2.49
C ARG A 22 8.10 -32.15 2.63
N GLU A 23 7.47 -32.11 3.81
CA GLU A 23 6.35 -31.21 4.09
C GLU A 23 6.78 -29.73 4.09
N LEU A 24 7.96 -29.42 4.67
CA LEU A 24 8.53 -28.07 4.64
C LEU A 24 8.88 -27.64 3.21
N SER A 25 9.52 -28.53 2.44
CA SER A 25 9.86 -28.26 1.03
C SER A 25 8.62 -28.04 0.16
N GLY A 26 7.57 -28.87 0.34
CA GLY A 26 6.33 -28.73 -0.44
C GLY A 26 5.57 -27.43 -0.12
N ARG A 27 5.65 -26.95 1.12
CA ARG A 27 4.99 -25.71 1.54
C ARG A 27 5.70 -24.46 1.02
N ASP A 28 7.04 -24.48 0.94
CA ASP A 28 7.81 -23.40 0.33
C ASP A 28 7.59 -23.33 -1.20
N ASP A 29 7.47 -24.48 -1.88
CA ASP A 29 7.19 -24.55 -3.32
C ASP A 29 5.78 -24.02 -3.69
N ASP A 30 4.77 -24.30 -2.85
CA ASP A 30 3.39 -23.82 -3.05
C ASP A 30 3.28 -22.29 -2.85
N ASP A 31 3.97 -21.73 -1.86
CA ASP A 31 4.02 -20.28 -1.61
C ASP A 31 4.79 -19.54 -2.72
N GLU A 32 5.90 -20.10 -3.23
CA GLU A 32 6.66 -19.49 -4.32
C GLU A 32 5.88 -19.54 -5.65
N GLY A 33 5.13 -20.62 -5.89
CA GLY A 33 4.20 -20.76 -7.02
C GLY A 33 3.03 -19.77 -6.99
N GLY A 34 2.44 -19.55 -5.80
CA GLY A 34 1.40 -18.56 -5.56
C GLY A 34 1.87 -17.12 -5.78
N PHE A 35 3.07 -16.79 -5.30
CA PHE A 35 3.68 -15.47 -5.48
C PHE A 35 3.98 -15.18 -6.97
N ARG A 36 4.54 -16.13 -7.71
CA ARG A 36 4.81 -15.98 -9.15
C ARG A 36 3.54 -15.79 -9.98
N LYS A 37 2.47 -16.53 -9.68
CA LYS A 37 1.15 -16.33 -10.32
C LYS A 37 0.57 -14.94 -10.00
N THR A 38 0.72 -14.49 -8.75
CA THR A 38 0.31 -13.15 -8.32
C THR A 38 1.07 -12.06 -9.08
N LEU A 39 2.40 -12.20 -9.22
CA LEU A 39 3.23 -11.28 -9.99
C LEU A 39 2.86 -11.25 -11.49
N ALA A 40 2.55 -12.40 -12.09
CA ALA A 40 2.12 -12.48 -13.48
C ALA A 40 0.79 -11.74 -13.72
N ASN A 41 -0.19 -11.95 -12.83
CA ASN A 41 -1.48 -11.27 -12.87
C ASN A 41 -1.36 -9.74 -12.67
N LEU A 42 -0.45 -9.31 -11.80
CA LEU A 42 -0.13 -7.88 -11.61
C LEU A 42 0.48 -7.26 -12.86
N ASN A 43 1.35 -7.97 -13.57
CA ASN A 43 1.97 -7.47 -14.80
C ASN A 43 0.94 -7.31 -15.93
N GLN A 44 0.00 -8.25 -16.05
CA GLN A 44 -1.09 -8.15 -17.02
C GLN A 44 -2.05 -7.00 -16.69
N THR A 45 -2.46 -6.87 -15.43
CA THR A 45 -3.29 -5.76 -14.95
C THR A 45 -2.60 -4.40 -15.17
N ARG A 46 -1.30 -4.32 -14.91
CA ARG A 46 -0.48 -3.12 -15.18
C ARG A 46 -0.50 -2.73 -16.66
N LYS A 47 -0.30 -3.68 -17.57
CA LYS A 47 -0.31 -3.41 -19.02
C LYS A 47 -1.68 -2.91 -19.47
N SER A 48 -2.75 -3.52 -19.00
CA SER A 48 -4.12 -3.10 -19.29
C SER A 48 -4.41 -1.70 -18.74
N LEU A 49 -3.94 -1.38 -17.53
CA LEU A 49 -4.09 -0.04 -16.94
C LEU A 49 -3.34 1.03 -17.73
N ILE A 50 -2.09 0.76 -18.14
CA ILE A 50 -1.29 1.70 -18.94
C ILE A 50 -1.94 1.93 -20.31
N ALA A 51 -2.47 0.87 -20.94
CA ALA A 51 -3.19 0.98 -22.21
C ALA A 51 -4.54 1.73 -22.06
N LEU A 52 -5.21 1.59 -20.92
CA LEU A 52 -6.48 2.25 -20.65
C LEU A 52 -6.32 3.75 -20.38
N VAL A 53 -5.29 4.11 -19.61
CA VAL A 53 -4.98 5.50 -19.21
C VAL A 53 -4.52 6.36 -20.39
N GLY A 54 -3.81 5.76 -21.35
CA GLY A 54 -3.10 6.51 -22.38
C GLY A 54 -1.86 7.15 -21.76
N PHE A 55 -0.68 6.72 -22.21
CA PHE A 55 0.56 7.26 -21.69
C PHE A 55 0.82 8.64 -22.30
N ASP A 56 0.39 9.70 -21.61
CA ASP A 56 0.77 11.09 -21.92
C ASP A 56 2.24 11.30 -21.52
N GLY A 57 3.16 10.72 -22.29
CA GLY A 57 4.60 10.77 -22.02
C GLY A 57 5.15 12.19 -21.92
N ASP A 58 4.59 13.11 -22.69
CA ASP A 58 5.00 14.52 -22.74
C ASP A 58 4.82 15.25 -21.41
N LEU A 59 3.85 14.84 -20.60
CA LEU A 59 3.59 15.45 -19.29
C LEU A 59 4.18 14.62 -18.15
N LEU A 60 4.26 13.30 -18.32
CA LEU A 60 4.74 12.41 -17.29
C LEU A 60 6.28 12.49 -17.14
N VAL A 61 7.03 12.46 -18.24
CA VAL A 61 8.51 12.54 -18.21
C VAL A 61 9.04 13.77 -17.44
N PRO A 62 8.59 15.01 -17.72
CA PRO A 62 9.05 16.17 -16.95
C PRO A 62 8.61 16.09 -15.48
N SER A 63 7.46 15.50 -15.17
CA SER A 63 7.01 15.32 -13.79
C SER A 63 7.92 14.39 -12.98
N PHE A 64 8.45 13.35 -13.62
CA PHE A 64 9.43 12.44 -13.01
C PHE A 64 10.79 13.13 -12.82
N ALA A 65 11.22 13.96 -13.78
CA ALA A 65 12.42 14.77 -13.62
C ALA A 65 12.31 15.75 -12.44
N PHE A 66 11.20 16.48 -12.33
CA PHE A 66 10.94 17.36 -11.19
C PHE A 66 10.78 16.60 -9.87
N LEU A 67 10.32 15.35 -9.88
CA LEU A 67 10.33 14.48 -8.70
C LEU A 67 11.73 14.21 -8.21
N LEU A 68 12.64 13.82 -9.10
CA LEU A 68 14.01 13.51 -8.70
C LEU A 68 14.73 14.76 -8.21
N LEU A 69 14.58 15.89 -8.92
CA LEU A 69 15.13 17.18 -8.51
C LEU A 69 14.56 17.66 -7.17
N GLY A 70 13.24 17.58 -6.99
CA GLY A 70 12.59 17.93 -5.72
C GLY A 70 13.06 17.05 -4.57
N ALA A 71 13.15 15.75 -4.78
CA ALA A 71 13.64 14.81 -3.75
C ALA A 71 15.11 15.07 -3.38
N LEU A 72 15.95 15.39 -4.36
CA LEU A 72 17.35 15.81 -4.12
C LEU A 72 17.41 17.09 -3.29
N MET A 73 16.64 18.12 -3.64
CA MET A 73 16.62 19.37 -2.88
C MET A 73 16.16 19.16 -1.44
N VAL A 74 15.13 18.33 -1.22
CA VAL A 74 14.71 17.95 0.14
C VAL A 74 15.83 17.25 0.91
N SER A 75 16.58 16.36 0.25
CA SER A 75 17.70 15.65 0.88
C SER A 75 18.89 16.56 1.25
N ILE A 76 19.01 17.74 0.64
CA ILE A 76 20.06 18.72 0.94
C ILE A 76 19.70 19.55 2.19
N ILE A 77 18.42 19.69 2.54
CA ILE A 77 17.96 20.48 3.69
C ILE A 77 18.60 20.02 5.02
N PRO A 78 18.64 18.71 5.36
CA PRO A 78 19.31 18.24 6.58
C PRO A 78 20.80 18.58 6.66
N HIS A 79 21.48 18.69 5.50
CA HIS A 79 22.90 19.04 5.46
C HIS A 79 23.14 20.47 5.91
N TYR A 80 22.41 21.43 5.33
CA TYR A 80 22.48 22.83 5.75
C TYR A 80 22.00 23.01 7.19
N TYR A 81 20.97 22.26 7.61
CA TYR A 81 20.49 22.28 8.99
C TYR A 81 21.58 21.83 9.98
N SER A 82 22.31 20.74 9.66
CA SER A 82 23.42 20.25 10.48
C SER A 82 24.59 21.24 10.55
N GLN A 83 24.94 21.90 9.44
CA GLN A 83 25.96 22.93 9.41
C GLN A 83 25.58 24.16 10.25
N CYS A 84 24.32 24.60 10.16
CA CYS A 84 23.80 25.69 11.00
C CYS A 84 23.94 25.38 12.49
N ILE A 85 23.54 24.18 12.92
CA ILE A 85 23.67 23.75 14.33
C ILE A 85 25.14 23.75 14.76
N THR A 86 26.02 23.19 13.93
CA THR A 86 27.45 23.06 14.27
C THR A 86 28.12 24.43 14.38
N CYS A 87 27.82 25.36 13.46
CA CYS A 87 28.36 26.72 13.48
C CYS A 87 27.87 27.54 14.68
N VAL A 88 26.62 27.33 15.13
CA VAL A 88 26.09 27.98 16.34
C VAL A 88 26.71 27.36 17.60
N ALA A 89 26.92 26.05 17.60
CA ALA A 89 27.49 25.33 18.75
C ALA A 89 28.99 25.58 18.96
N SER A 90 29.77 25.77 17.89
CA SER A 90 31.24 25.91 17.99
C SER A 90 31.73 27.31 18.36
N ASN A 91 30.86 28.34 18.38
CA ASN A 91 31.18 29.74 18.71
C ASN A 91 32.40 30.34 17.93
N GLU A 92 32.88 29.66 16.88
CA GLU A 92 33.92 30.15 15.97
C GLU A 92 33.27 31.05 14.92
N ILE A 93 33.15 32.32 15.32
CA ILE A 93 32.48 33.39 14.58
C ILE A 93 33.30 33.73 13.33
N SER A 94 32.97 33.08 12.22
CA SER A 94 32.95 33.77 10.93
C SER A 94 31.49 33.99 10.57
N ARG A 95 30.96 35.18 10.88
CA ARG A 95 29.57 35.58 10.55
C ARG A 95 29.22 35.27 9.08
N GLY A 96 30.23 35.30 8.19
CA GLY A 96 30.09 34.91 6.79
C GLY A 96 29.62 33.47 6.58
N LYS A 97 30.20 32.48 7.28
CA LYS A 97 29.83 31.05 7.11
C LYS A 97 28.42 30.74 7.62
N VAL A 98 28.00 31.41 8.70
CA VAL A 98 26.63 31.26 9.24
C VAL A 98 25.61 31.84 8.27
N VAL A 99 25.87 33.05 7.76
CA VAL A 99 24.98 33.68 6.76
C VAL A 99 24.93 32.86 5.49
N GLU A 100 26.07 32.33 5.01
CA GLU A 100 26.13 31.43 3.85
C GLU A 100 25.30 30.16 4.06
N SER A 101 25.39 29.53 5.24
CA SER A 101 24.61 28.33 5.57
C SER A 101 23.10 28.62 5.63
N ILE A 102 22.71 29.76 6.20
CA ILE A 102 21.30 30.19 6.29
C ILE A 102 20.75 30.54 4.90
N VAL A 103 21.53 31.23 4.07
CA VAL A 103 21.15 31.55 2.69
C VAL A 103 21.04 30.26 1.86
N GLY A 104 21.98 29.32 2.02
CA GLY A 104 21.92 28.00 1.39
C GLY A 104 20.65 27.23 1.77
N LEU A 105 20.27 27.24 3.05
CA LEU A 105 19.02 26.65 3.53
C LEU A 105 17.78 27.35 2.94
N ALA A 106 17.76 28.68 2.92
CA ALA A 106 16.64 29.44 2.35
C ALA A 106 16.47 29.17 0.85
N VAL A 107 17.57 29.13 0.09
CA VAL A 107 17.54 28.81 -1.34
C VAL A 107 17.09 27.38 -1.56
N ALA A 108 17.64 26.41 -0.82
CA ALA A 108 17.27 25.00 -0.96
C ALA A 108 15.78 24.75 -0.65
N THR A 109 15.23 25.40 0.38
CA THR A 109 13.81 25.28 0.74
C THR A 109 12.89 25.91 -0.30
N ILE A 110 13.21 27.10 -0.79
CA ILE A 110 12.43 27.76 -1.85
C ILE A 110 12.45 26.92 -3.14
N LEU A 111 13.63 26.47 -3.54
CA LEU A 111 13.79 25.69 -4.77
C LEU A 111 13.10 24.32 -4.67
N SER A 112 13.19 23.67 -3.50
CA SER A 112 12.44 22.46 -3.20
C SER A 112 10.93 22.66 -3.29
N ALA A 113 10.41 23.76 -2.72
CA ALA A 113 8.99 24.11 -2.78
C ALA A 113 8.53 24.34 -4.22
N LEU A 114 9.32 25.05 -5.03
CA LEU A 114 9.02 25.29 -6.44
C LEU A 114 8.98 23.97 -7.23
N PHE A 115 10.00 23.13 -7.15
CA PHE A 115 10.02 21.84 -7.87
C PHE A 115 8.92 20.90 -7.41
N THR A 116 8.62 20.87 -6.10
CA THR A 116 7.52 20.07 -5.56
C THR A 116 6.16 20.59 -6.05
N GLY A 117 5.99 21.91 -6.13
CA GLY A 117 4.79 22.55 -6.67
C GLY A 117 4.58 22.25 -8.16
N PHE A 118 5.60 22.47 -8.99
CA PHE A 118 5.53 22.16 -10.43
C PHE A 118 5.20 20.69 -10.67
N ARG A 119 5.94 19.79 -10.01
CA ARG A 119 5.64 18.36 -10.04
C ARG A 119 4.19 18.07 -9.66
N GLY A 120 3.71 18.62 -8.55
CA GLY A 120 2.35 18.39 -8.05
C GLY A 120 1.31 18.79 -9.09
N SER A 121 1.47 19.97 -9.68
CA SER A 121 0.59 20.48 -10.75
C SER A 121 0.61 19.61 -11.99
N LEU A 122 1.79 19.18 -12.48
CA LEU A 122 1.86 18.33 -13.67
C LEU A 122 1.24 16.95 -13.43
N PHE A 123 1.48 16.33 -12.26
CA PHE A 123 0.84 15.05 -11.91
C PHE A 123 -0.67 15.18 -11.73
N TRP A 124 -1.14 16.31 -11.19
CA TRP A 124 -2.55 16.60 -11.08
C TRP A 124 -3.21 16.67 -12.47
N ILE A 125 -2.59 17.38 -13.41
CA ILE A 125 -3.11 17.50 -14.79
C ILE A 125 -3.07 16.14 -15.51
N ALA A 126 -1.94 15.43 -15.44
CA ALA A 126 -1.80 14.09 -16.02
C ALA A 126 -2.85 13.13 -15.46
N GLY A 127 -3.10 13.21 -14.15
CA GLY A 127 -4.09 12.39 -13.48
C GLY A 127 -5.53 12.71 -13.87
N SER A 128 -5.86 13.99 -14.00
CA SER A 128 -7.16 14.44 -14.48
C SER A 128 -7.43 13.93 -15.90
N ARG A 129 -6.44 14.00 -16.80
CA ARG A 129 -6.53 13.45 -18.16
C ARG A 129 -6.70 11.94 -18.18
N ALA A 130 -5.93 11.22 -17.36
CA ALA A 130 -6.06 9.77 -17.19
C ALA A 130 -7.48 9.38 -16.77
N ASN A 131 -8.03 10.06 -15.76
CA ASN A 131 -9.38 9.81 -15.27
C ASN A 131 -10.45 10.11 -16.35
N TYR A 132 -10.31 11.24 -17.05
CA TYR A 132 -11.17 11.58 -18.18
C TYR A 132 -11.16 10.51 -19.28
N ASN A 133 -9.98 10.04 -19.69
CA ASN A 133 -9.84 9.01 -20.73
C ASN A 133 -10.52 7.70 -20.34
N VAL A 134 -10.36 7.26 -19.08
CA VAL A 134 -11.03 6.06 -18.56
C VAL A 134 -12.55 6.25 -18.58
N ARG A 135 -13.05 7.40 -18.12
CA ARG A 135 -14.49 7.68 -18.08
C ARG A 135 -15.12 7.70 -19.47
N VAL A 136 -14.46 8.31 -20.45
CA VAL A 136 -14.94 8.37 -21.83
C VAL A 136 -14.95 6.99 -22.48
N LYS A 137 -13.86 6.21 -22.31
CA LYS A 137 -13.79 4.83 -22.85
C LYS A 137 -14.85 3.93 -22.22
N LEU A 138 -15.04 4.01 -20.90
CA LEU A 138 -16.06 3.23 -20.21
C LEU A 138 -17.47 3.61 -20.67
N HIS A 139 -17.76 4.91 -20.76
CA HIS A 139 -19.05 5.38 -21.24
C HIS A 139 -19.34 4.90 -22.68
N ARG A 140 -18.35 5.02 -23.58
CA ARG A 140 -18.48 4.54 -24.97
C ARG A 140 -18.72 3.02 -25.03
N ASN A 141 -17.99 2.24 -24.24
CA ASN A 141 -18.14 0.79 -24.23
C ASN A 141 -19.48 0.34 -23.63
N LEU A 142 -19.99 1.05 -22.62
CA LEU A 142 -21.32 0.79 -22.08
C LEU A 142 -22.39 1.03 -23.15
N LEU A 143 -22.31 2.11 -23.92
CA LEU A 143 -23.26 2.40 -25.01
C LEU A 143 -23.23 1.37 -26.16
N LEU A 144 -22.16 0.59 -26.31
CA LEU A 144 -22.03 -0.45 -27.33
C LEU A 144 -22.54 -1.83 -26.84
N GLN A 145 -23.01 -1.95 -25.61
CA GLN A 145 -23.55 -3.19 -25.07
C GLN A 145 -24.95 -3.51 -25.62
N GLU A 146 -25.29 -4.80 -25.63
CA GLU A 146 -26.58 -5.31 -26.09
C GLU A 146 -27.72 -4.88 -25.14
N ALA A 147 -28.96 -4.79 -25.67
CA ALA A 147 -30.13 -4.41 -24.87
C ALA A 147 -30.35 -5.33 -23.65
N THR A 148 -30.07 -6.62 -23.80
CA THR A 148 -30.16 -7.62 -22.72
C THR A 148 -29.25 -7.31 -21.52
N PHE A 149 -28.13 -6.62 -21.73
CA PHE A 149 -27.27 -6.15 -20.64
C PHE A 149 -27.92 -5.04 -19.81
N PHE A 150 -28.66 -4.15 -20.47
CA PHE A 150 -29.39 -3.06 -19.80
C PHE A 150 -30.67 -3.55 -19.11
N ASP A 151 -31.31 -4.59 -19.63
CA ASP A 151 -32.48 -5.21 -18.99
C ASP A 151 -32.10 -5.99 -17.72
N SER A 152 -30.87 -6.51 -17.65
CA SER A 152 -30.36 -7.29 -16.51
C SER A 152 -29.63 -6.45 -15.45
N THR A 153 -29.21 -5.22 -15.77
CA THR A 153 -28.39 -4.39 -14.88
C THR A 153 -29.08 -3.06 -14.58
N GLU A 154 -29.29 -2.75 -13.30
CA GLU A 154 -29.85 -1.46 -12.91
C GLU A 154 -28.96 -0.28 -13.34
N THR A 155 -29.58 0.73 -13.96
CA THR A 155 -28.92 1.98 -14.37
C THR A 155 -28.19 2.68 -13.21
N GLY A 156 -28.70 2.54 -11.97
CA GLY A 156 -28.07 3.09 -10.77
C GLY A 156 -26.69 2.47 -10.48
N ILE A 157 -26.54 1.16 -10.67
CA ILE A 157 -25.26 0.45 -10.51
C ILE A 157 -24.27 0.90 -11.58
N LEU A 158 -24.72 1.01 -12.83
CA LEU A 158 -23.92 1.47 -13.96
C LEU A 158 -23.38 2.90 -13.72
N LEU A 159 -24.22 3.81 -13.24
CA LEU A 159 -23.83 5.18 -12.92
C LEU A 159 -22.87 5.24 -11.73
N SER A 160 -23.08 4.39 -10.71
CA SER A 160 -22.16 4.27 -9.57
C SER A 160 -20.79 3.78 -10.03
N ARG A 161 -20.70 2.74 -10.87
CA ARG A 161 -19.43 2.26 -11.43
C ARG A 161 -18.74 3.33 -12.28
N LEU A 162 -19.49 4.02 -13.13
CA LEU A 162 -18.95 5.09 -13.99
C LEU A 162 -18.38 6.28 -13.21
N ASN A 163 -18.95 6.60 -12.05
CA ASN A 163 -18.52 7.74 -11.23
C ASN A 163 -17.55 7.32 -10.12
N ASN A 164 -17.92 6.35 -9.29
CA ASN A 164 -17.13 5.99 -8.11
C ASN A 164 -15.92 5.14 -8.47
N ASP A 165 -16.09 4.08 -9.27
CA ASP A 165 -14.99 3.16 -9.55
C ASP A 165 -13.97 3.81 -10.48
N VAL A 166 -14.43 4.56 -11.48
CA VAL A 166 -13.54 5.33 -12.36
C VAL A 166 -12.74 6.39 -11.57
N ASN A 167 -13.38 7.11 -10.64
CA ASN A 167 -12.65 8.06 -9.79
C ASN A 167 -11.66 7.37 -8.85
N LYS A 168 -12.02 6.22 -8.25
CA LYS A 168 -11.11 5.44 -7.41
C LYS A 168 -9.89 4.98 -8.21
N ILE A 169 -10.10 4.40 -9.39
CA ILE A 169 -9.02 3.96 -10.28
C ILE A 169 -8.16 5.15 -10.70
N GLY A 170 -8.79 6.28 -11.07
CA GLY A 170 -8.11 7.52 -11.40
C GLY A 170 -7.23 8.02 -10.26
N MET A 171 -7.73 8.01 -9.02
CA MET A 171 -6.98 8.43 -7.83
C MET A 171 -5.78 7.51 -7.54
N VAL A 172 -5.96 6.19 -7.66
CA VAL A 172 -4.87 5.22 -7.50
C VAL A 172 -3.73 5.50 -8.47
N ILE A 173 -4.05 5.68 -9.75
CA ILE A 173 -3.04 5.89 -10.80
C ILE A 173 -2.38 7.26 -10.67
N SER A 174 -3.16 8.29 -10.36
CA SER A 174 -2.69 9.68 -10.40
C SER A 174 -1.97 10.12 -9.13
N PHE A 175 -2.54 9.76 -7.98
CA PHE A 175 -2.10 10.23 -6.68
C PHE A 175 -1.27 9.18 -5.95
N HIS A 176 -1.74 7.93 -5.85
CA HIS A 176 -1.01 6.93 -5.08
C HIS A 176 0.32 6.55 -5.73
N VAL A 177 0.37 6.38 -7.06
CA VAL A 177 1.64 6.14 -7.78
C VAL A 177 2.62 7.29 -7.55
N ASN A 178 2.13 8.54 -7.66
CA ASN A 178 2.92 9.73 -7.42
C ASN A 178 3.51 9.78 -6.02
N VAL A 179 2.71 9.46 -5.01
CA VAL A 179 3.11 9.45 -3.60
C VAL A 179 4.11 8.33 -3.35
N VAL A 180 3.83 7.09 -3.78
CA VAL A 180 4.74 5.95 -3.60
C VAL A 180 6.11 6.25 -4.20
N LEU A 181 6.15 6.76 -5.44
CA LEU A 181 7.40 7.09 -6.10
C LEU A 181 8.17 8.19 -5.36
N ARG A 182 7.48 9.18 -4.80
CA ARG A 182 8.11 10.22 -3.96
C ARG A 182 8.69 9.61 -2.71
N GLN A 183 7.92 8.81 -1.98
CA GLN A 183 8.39 8.20 -0.73
C GLN A 183 9.59 7.30 -1.00
N LEU A 184 9.59 6.55 -2.11
CA LEU A 184 10.74 5.73 -2.53
C LEU A 184 11.96 6.59 -2.86
N ALA A 185 11.80 7.65 -3.66
CA ALA A 185 12.91 8.55 -3.98
C ALA A 185 13.48 9.21 -2.72
N GLN A 186 12.62 9.74 -1.85
CA GLN A 186 13.04 10.32 -0.57
C GLN A 186 13.71 9.30 0.36
N PHE A 187 13.21 8.07 0.39
CA PHE A 187 13.84 6.99 1.15
C PHE A 187 15.23 6.67 0.61
N ILE A 188 15.41 6.56 -0.71
CA ILE A 188 16.71 6.29 -1.32
C ILE A 188 17.69 7.43 -1.05
N PHE A 189 17.32 8.68 -1.37
CA PHE A 189 18.21 9.82 -1.15
C PHE A 189 18.52 10.03 0.34
N GLY A 190 17.52 9.88 1.21
CA GLY A 190 17.69 9.96 2.66
C GLY A 190 18.59 8.85 3.21
N ALA A 191 18.41 7.61 2.76
CA ALA A 191 19.25 6.47 3.15
C ALA A 191 20.71 6.68 2.71
N VAL A 192 20.92 7.10 1.45
CA VAL A 192 22.26 7.40 0.93
C VAL A 192 22.91 8.52 1.75
N TYR A 193 22.18 9.60 2.04
CA TYR A 193 22.67 10.69 2.87
C TYR A 193 23.06 10.21 4.27
N LEU A 194 22.19 9.43 4.93
CA LEU A 194 22.39 8.95 6.29
C LEU A 194 23.62 8.04 6.39
N VAL A 195 23.81 7.13 5.42
CA VAL A 195 25.00 6.27 5.32
C VAL A 195 26.27 7.09 5.08
N ARG A 196 26.19 8.20 4.32
CA ARG A 196 27.35 9.09 4.11
C ARG A 196 27.75 9.90 5.32
N VAL A 197 26.81 10.25 6.20
CA VAL A 197 27.13 10.96 7.45
C VAL A 197 27.81 10.01 8.45
N SER A 198 27.21 8.85 8.72
CA SER A 198 27.81 7.83 9.58
C SER A 198 27.21 6.46 9.30
N GLY A 199 28.01 5.55 8.75
CA GLY A 199 27.58 4.18 8.45
C GLY A 199 27.18 3.40 9.70
N LEU A 200 27.85 3.62 10.82
CA LEU A 200 27.57 2.91 12.07
C LEU A 200 26.19 3.33 12.64
N LEU A 201 25.92 4.64 12.70
CA LEU A 201 24.63 5.14 13.16
C LEU A 201 23.48 4.75 12.21
N ALA A 202 23.77 4.67 10.90
CA ALA A 202 22.83 4.15 9.91
C ALA A 202 22.41 2.71 10.19
N THR A 203 23.37 1.82 10.48
CA THR A 203 23.06 0.42 10.76
C THR A 203 22.16 0.25 11.99
N TYR A 204 22.40 1.02 13.06
CA TYR A 204 21.51 1.00 14.22
C TYR A 204 20.11 1.54 13.91
N ALA A 205 20.00 2.59 13.10
CA ALA A 205 18.70 3.11 12.68
C ALA A 205 17.91 2.08 11.86
N PHE A 206 18.54 1.42 10.89
CA PHE A 206 17.90 0.37 10.09
C PHE A 206 17.54 -0.86 10.93
N LEU A 207 18.40 -1.24 11.89
CA LEU A 207 18.09 -2.32 12.82
C LEU A 207 16.87 -1.98 13.68
N GLY A 208 16.80 -0.76 14.21
CA GLY A 208 15.65 -0.27 14.98
C GLY A 208 14.35 -0.30 14.16
N ILE A 209 14.39 0.20 12.92
CA ILE A 209 13.26 0.14 11.99
C ILE A 209 12.85 -1.32 11.73
N GLY A 210 13.81 -2.22 11.51
CA GLY A 210 13.54 -3.64 11.30
C GLY A 210 12.86 -4.32 12.50
N VAL A 211 13.35 -4.07 13.72
CA VAL A 211 12.74 -4.62 14.94
C VAL A 211 11.30 -4.11 15.11
N VAL A 212 11.07 -2.81 14.93
CA VAL A 212 9.72 -2.23 15.00
C VAL A 212 8.82 -2.81 13.91
N ALA A 213 9.34 -3.02 12.70
CA ALA A 213 8.58 -3.62 11.61
C ALA A 213 8.16 -5.07 11.92
N ILE A 214 9.04 -5.88 12.51
CA ILE A 214 8.73 -7.26 12.92
C ILE A 214 7.65 -7.26 14.01
N VAL A 215 7.82 -6.47 15.06
CA VAL A 215 6.82 -6.37 16.16
C VAL A 215 5.48 -5.90 15.62
N SER A 216 5.50 -4.91 14.72
CA SER A 216 4.30 -4.36 14.08
C SER A 216 3.64 -5.39 13.15
N ALA A 217 4.40 -6.24 12.46
CA ALA A 217 3.87 -7.32 11.63
C ALA A 217 3.20 -8.41 12.46
N LEU A 218 3.80 -8.81 13.58
CA LEU A 218 3.22 -9.78 14.52
C LEU A 218 1.93 -9.24 15.14
N TYR A 219 1.97 -8.01 15.64
CA TYR A 219 0.79 -7.34 16.17
C TYR A 219 -0.29 -7.15 15.10
N GLY A 220 0.10 -6.80 13.88
CA GLY A 220 -0.80 -6.64 12.74
C GLY A 220 -1.49 -7.96 12.36
N ALA A 221 -0.80 -9.09 12.41
CA ALA A 221 -1.39 -10.40 12.18
C ALA A 221 -2.44 -10.74 13.25
N PHE A 222 -2.11 -10.51 14.53
CA PHE A 222 -3.05 -10.71 15.63
C PHE A 222 -4.28 -9.77 15.53
N ALA A 223 -4.05 -8.49 15.24
CA ALA A 223 -5.13 -7.51 15.08
C ALA A 223 -6.05 -7.86 13.90
N ARG A 224 -5.51 -8.42 12.81
CA ARG A 224 -6.29 -8.88 11.67
C ARG A 224 -7.19 -10.07 12.02
N ASP A 225 -6.67 -11.07 12.74
CA ASP A 225 -7.48 -12.21 13.20
C ASP A 225 -8.62 -11.76 14.12
N LEU A 226 -8.33 -10.84 15.06
CA LEU A 226 -9.36 -10.28 15.92
C LEU A 226 -10.41 -9.48 15.15
N ALA A 227 -9.98 -8.65 14.19
CA ALA A 227 -10.90 -7.89 13.33
C ALA A 227 -11.80 -8.81 12.51
N GLU A 228 -11.27 -9.93 12.00
CA GLU A 228 -12.03 -10.94 11.28
C GLU A 228 -13.08 -11.61 12.18
N ARG A 229 -12.72 -11.99 13.42
CA ARG A 229 -13.68 -12.54 14.39
C ARG A 229 -14.81 -11.58 14.73
N VAL A 230 -14.47 -10.30 14.94
CA VAL A 230 -15.46 -9.24 15.20
C VAL A 230 -16.37 -9.08 13.99
N GLN A 231 -15.81 -9.02 12.78
CA GLN A 231 -16.58 -8.87 11.55
C GLN A 231 -17.49 -10.08 11.29
N ASN A 232 -17.03 -11.31 11.57
CA ASN A 232 -17.84 -12.52 11.47
C ASN A 232 -18.99 -12.52 12.48
N THR A 233 -18.73 -12.16 13.74
CA THR A 233 -19.78 -12.03 14.76
C THR A 233 -20.81 -10.98 14.38
N PHE A 234 -20.36 -9.84 13.82
CA PHE A 234 -21.23 -8.80 13.32
C PHE A 234 -22.07 -9.27 12.12
N ALA A 235 -21.48 -10.05 11.22
CA ALA A 235 -22.19 -10.65 10.09
C ALA A 235 -23.26 -11.65 10.56
N ASP A 236 -22.95 -12.49 11.56
CA ASP A 236 -23.90 -13.44 12.15
C ASP A 236 -25.07 -12.72 12.82
N ALA A 237 -24.80 -11.69 13.63
CA ALA A 237 -25.86 -10.87 14.26
C ALA A 237 -26.73 -10.16 13.21
N THR A 238 -26.12 -9.66 12.13
CA THR A 238 -26.84 -9.03 11.02
C THR A 238 -27.73 -10.05 10.30
N ALA A 239 -27.25 -11.28 10.08
CA ALA A 239 -28.04 -12.34 9.45
C ALA A 239 -29.23 -12.77 10.33
N VAL A 240 -29.05 -12.84 11.66
CA VAL A 240 -30.16 -13.08 12.59
C VAL A 240 -31.17 -11.94 12.50
N ALA A 241 -30.75 -10.68 12.58
CA ALA A 241 -31.65 -9.53 12.46
C ALA A 241 -32.40 -9.50 11.13
N GLU A 242 -31.73 -9.79 10.01
CA GLU A 242 -32.35 -9.88 8.68
C GLU A 242 -33.44 -10.95 8.66
N THR A 243 -33.15 -12.16 9.16
CA THR A 243 -34.12 -13.25 9.26
C THR A 243 -35.34 -12.86 10.10
N SER A 244 -35.11 -12.22 11.25
CA SER A 244 -36.16 -11.76 12.16
C SER A 244 -37.06 -10.69 11.56
N PHE A 245 -36.49 -9.77 10.79
CA PHE A 245 -37.27 -8.74 10.10
C PHE A 245 -38.06 -9.30 8.92
N THR A 246 -37.45 -10.18 8.13
CA THR A 246 -38.12 -10.87 7.02
C THR A 246 -39.28 -11.74 7.52
N MET A 247 -39.12 -12.43 8.66
CA MET A 247 -40.15 -13.29 9.26
C MET A 247 -40.98 -12.58 10.34
N SER A 248 -40.98 -11.24 10.39
CA SER A 248 -41.57 -10.48 11.50
C SER A 248 -43.05 -10.77 11.74
N GLU A 249 -43.83 -11.04 10.69
CA GLU A 249 -45.24 -11.42 10.81
C GLU A 249 -45.41 -12.80 11.46
N THR A 250 -44.56 -13.77 11.09
CA THR A 250 -44.54 -15.11 11.70
C THR A 250 -44.08 -15.05 13.15
N VAL A 251 -43.03 -14.30 13.46
CA VAL A 251 -42.54 -14.12 14.85
C VAL A 251 -43.63 -13.51 15.74
N ARG A 252 -44.41 -12.56 15.23
CA ARG A 252 -45.55 -11.97 15.96
C ARG A 252 -46.73 -12.93 16.09
N ALA A 253 -47.02 -13.74 15.08
CA ALA A 253 -48.12 -14.71 15.11
C ALA A 253 -47.92 -15.80 16.18
N PHE A 254 -46.68 -16.15 16.50
CA PHE A 254 -46.32 -17.16 17.52
C PHE A 254 -45.84 -16.57 18.86
N ASP A 255 -45.98 -15.25 19.06
CA ASP A 255 -45.49 -14.53 20.26
C ASP A 255 -43.98 -14.76 20.55
N GLY A 256 -43.18 -14.91 19.49
CA GLY A 256 -41.77 -15.29 19.54
C GLY A 256 -40.78 -14.14 19.72
N VAL A 257 -41.26 -12.90 19.87
CA VAL A 257 -40.43 -11.69 20.03
C VAL A 257 -39.36 -11.82 21.14
N PRO A 258 -39.68 -12.29 22.37
CA PRO A 258 -38.67 -12.42 23.43
C PRO A 258 -37.60 -13.48 23.13
N SER A 259 -37.94 -14.53 22.39
CA SER A 259 -36.97 -15.56 21.99
C SER A 259 -35.98 -15.04 20.95
N GLU A 260 -36.47 -14.26 19.98
CA GLU A 260 -35.65 -13.76 18.90
C GLU A 260 -34.78 -12.57 19.34
N SER A 261 -35.25 -11.74 20.29
CA SER A 261 -34.41 -10.70 20.91
C SER A 261 -33.24 -11.29 21.69
N LEU A 262 -33.48 -12.36 22.45
CA LEU A 262 -32.44 -13.04 23.23
C LEU A 262 -31.40 -13.74 22.36
N LYS A 263 -31.76 -14.09 21.12
CA LYS A 263 -30.84 -14.68 20.13
C LYS A 263 -29.94 -13.64 19.46
N TYR A 264 -30.34 -12.38 19.48
CA TYR A 264 -29.57 -11.25 18.97
C TYR A 264 -28.65 -10.62 20.03
N GLU A 265 -29.07 -10.62 21.30
CA GLU A 265 -28.24 -10.26 22.47
C GLU A 265 -27.07 -11.23 22.68
#